data_AF-A0A7V5Y5Z9-F1
#
_entry.id   AF-A0A7V5Y5Z9-F1
#
_cell.length_a   1.000
_cell.length_b   1.000
_cell.length_c   1.000
_cell.angle_alpha   90.00
_cell.angle_beta   90.00
_cell.angle_gamma   90.00
#
_symmetry.space_group_name_H-M   'P 1'
#
loop_
_entity.id
_entity.type
_entity.pdbx_description
1 polymer ?
#
loop_
_entity_poly.entity_id
_entity_poly.type
_entity_poly.pdbx_seq_one_letter_code
_entity_poly.pdbx_strand_id
1 'polypeptide(L)'
;MMATIRDLLEQGVLMGLGAVALTRETAQHMVDEMIKRGQAQREEASELVDKLVKRGERERDALRKLIRSEVEDALKALNLPTRSELRAIERRLDAILRHLEGKAPAEPPPQGET
;
A
#
# COMPACT_ATOMS: atom_id res chain seq x y z
N MET A 1 20.23 -20.54 28.62
CA MET A 1 18.99 -21.08 28.03
C MET A 1 19.14 -21.01 26.52
N MET A 2 19.37 -22.14 25.85
CA MET A 2 19.30 -22.21 24.40
C MET A 2 17.82 -22.24 24.03
N ALA A 3 17.35 -21.25 23.27
CA ALA A 3 16.03 -21.33 22.65
C ALA A 3 16.01 -22.58 21.77
N THR A 4 15.07 -23.48 22.06
CA THR A 4 14.93 -24.72 21.30
C THR A 4 14.48 -24.38 19.88
N ILE A 5 14.89 -25.14 18.87
CA ILE A 5 14.47 -24.95 17.47
C ILE A 5 12.93 -24.93 17.35
N ARG A 6 12.23 -25.61 18.27
CA ARG A 6 10.78 -25.58 18.43
C ARG A 6 10.24 -24.19 18.83
N ASP A 7 10.88 -23.52 19.79
CA ASP A 7 10.50 -22.16 20.21
C ASP A 7 10.73 -21.16 19.08
N LEU A 8 11.83 -21.31 18.31
CA LEU A 8 12.10 -20.48 17.14
C LEU A 8 11.10 -20.70 16.01
N LEU A 9 10.59 -21.92 15.84
CA LEU A 9 9.52 -22.25 14.88
C LEU A 9 8.16 -21.72 15.35
N GLU A 10 7.81 -21.88 16.62
CA GLU A 10 6.56 -21.33 17.19
C GLU A 10 6.59 -19.80 17.18
N GLN A 11 7.72 -19.18 17.53
CA GLN A 11 7.92 -17.73 17.39
C GLN A 11 7.96 -17.31 15.92
N GLY A 12 8.56 -18.09 15.02
CA GLY A 12 8.59 -17.81 13.59
C GLY A 12 7.22 -17.86 12.93
N VAL A 13 6.34 -18.78 13.36
CA VAL A 13 4.94 -18.85 12.94
C VAL A 13 4.13 -17.69 13.53
N LEU A 14 4.31 -17.38 14.83
CA LEU A 14 3.68 -16.22 15.47
C LEU A 14 4.14 -14.88 14.87
N MET A 15 5.40 -14.79 14.46
CA MET A 15 5.98 -13.65 13.74
C MET A 15 5.51 -13.62 12.27
N GLY A 16 5.35 -14.78 11.63
CA GLY A 16 4.77 -14.91 10.30
C GLY A 16 3.29 -14.48 10.25
N LEU A 17 2.55 -14.74 11.34
CA LEU A 17 1.19 -14.26 11.55
C LEU A 17 1.16 -12.76 11.90
N GLY A 18 2.16 -12.26 12.62
CA GLY A 18 2.28 -10.83 12.99
C GLY A 18 2.74 -9.90 11.87
N ALA A 19 3.52 -10.39 10.90
CA ALA A 19 4.17 -9.55 9.88
C ALA A 19 3.36 -9.36 8.58
N VAL A 20 2.33 -10.16 8.30
CA VAL A 20 1.70 -10.17 6.96
C VAL A 20 0.21 -9.80 6.96
N ALA A 21 -0.58 -10.18 7.97
CA ALA A 21 -1.95 -9.71 8.13
C ALA A 21 -2.49 -10.16 9.48
N LEU A 22 -3.01 -9.24 10.28
CA LEU A 22 -3.91 -9.61 11.36
C LEU A 22 -5.22 -10.11 10.72
N THR A 23 -5.29 -11.41 10.41
CA THR A 23 -6.48 -12.03 9.81
C THR A 23 -7.54 -12.26 10.88
N ARG A 24 -8.77 -12.53 10.44
CA ARG A 24 -9.86 -12.85 11.35
C ARG A 24 -9.53 -14.10 12.18
N GLU A 25 -8.92 -15.12 11.58
CA GLU A 25 -8.51 -16.35 12.25
C GLU A 25 -7.46 -16.10 13.34
N THR A 26 -6.44 -15.28 13.04
CA THR A 26 -5.42 -14.91 14.02
C THR A 26 -6.00 -14.06 15.14
N ALA A 27 -6.87 -13.10 14.81
CA ALA A 27 -7.56 -12.28 15.81
C ALA A 27 -8.45 -13.14 16.72
N GLN A 28 -9.15 -14.13 16.15
CA GLN A 28 -9.96 -15.10 16.90
C GLN A 28 -9.09 -15.87 17.90
N HIS A 29 -7.95 -16.41 17.45
CA HIS A 29 -7.02 -17.13 18.32
C HIS A 29 -6.45 -16.25 19.45
N MET A 30 -6.09 -15.00 19.15
CA MET A 30 -5.60 -14.05 20.16
C MET A 30 -6.65 -13.75 21.23
N VAL A 31 -7.90 -13.54 20.82
CA VAL A 31 -9.01 -13.29 21.74
C VAL A 31 -9.35 -14.53 22.56
N ASP A 32 -9.31 -15.73 21.96
CA ASP A 32 -9.51 -16.98 22.67
C ASP A 32 -8.45 -17.20 23.77
N GLU A 33 -7.19 -16.86 23.48
CA GLU A 33 -6.11 -16.88 24.48
C GLU A 33 -6.33 -15.86 25.60
N MET A 34 -6.81 -14.65 25.28
CA MET A 34 -7.17 -13.65 26.28
C MET A 34 -8.30 -14.14 27.20
N ILE A 35 -9.31 -14.81 26.65
CA ILE A 35 -10.42 -15.38 27.43
C ILE A 35 -9.91 -16.50 28.35
N LYS A 36 -9.09 -17.43 27.83
CA LYS A 36 -8.50 -18.50 28.64
C LYS A 36 -7.67 -17.97 29.82
N ARG A 37 -7.02 -16.82 29.64
CA ARG A 37 -6.23 -16.15 30.67
C ARG A 37 -7.07 -15.28 31.61
N GLY A 38 -8.38 -15.21 31.42
CA GLY A 38 -9.29 -14.35 32.20
C GLY A 38 -9.12 -12.85 31.91
N GLN A 39 -8.48 -12.50 30.79
CA GLN A 39 -8.21 -11.11 30.37
C GLN A 39 -9.33 -10.53 29.51
N ALA A 40 -10.27 -11.36 29.04
CA ALA A 40 -11.44 -10.95 28.29
C ALA A 40 -12.65 -11.83 28.64
N GLN A 41 -13.84 -11.26 28.56
CA GLN A 41 -15.11 -11.97 28.70
C GLN A 41 -15.45 -12.68 27.39
N ARG A 42 -16.13 -13.82 27.46
CA ARG A 42 -16.50 -14.60 26.26
C ARG A 42 -17.58 -13.89 25.43
N GLU A 43 -18.41 -13.10 26.08
CA GLU A 43 -19.46 -12.28 25.50
C GLU A 43 -18.89 -11.15 24.62
N GLU A 44 -17.66 -10.70 24.93
CA GLU A 44 -16.98 -9.60 24.22
C GLU A 44 -16.11 -10.11 23.05
N ALA A 45 -16.01 -11.42 22.87
CA ALA A 45 -15.04 -12.04 21.97
C ALA A 45 -15.15 -11.52 20.53
N SER A 46 -16.37 -11.54 19.99
CA SER A 46 -16.63 -11.10 18.60
C SER A 46 -16.25 -9.64 18.38
N GLU A 47 -16.52 -8.79 19.37
CA GLU A 47 -16.26 -7.35 19.28
C GLU A 47 -14.76 -7.04 19.32
N LEU A 48 -14.00 -7.78 20.13
CA LEU A 48 -12.55 -7.68 20.21
C LEU A 48 -11.89 -8.17 18.92
N VAL A 49 -12.37 -9.26 18.34
CA VAL A 49 -11.92 -9.76 17.03
C VAL A 49 -12.11 -8.69 15.96
N ASP A 50 -13.30 -8.11 15.88
CA ASP A 50 -13.60 -7.07 14.89
C ASP A 50 -12.75 -5.81 15.09
N LYS A 51 -12.52 -5.39 16.34
CA LYS A 51 -11.63 -4.27 16.68
C LYS A 51 -10.19 -4.53 16.22
N LEU A 52 -9.68 -5.73 16.47
CA LEU A 52 -8.35 -6.16 16.08
C LEU A 52 -8.19 -6.19 14.55
N VAL A 53 -9.14 -6.78 13.83
CA VAL A 53 -9.12 -6.83 12.35
C VAL A 53 -9.16 -5.42 11.77
N LYS A 54 -10.10 -4.56 12.20
CA LYS A 54 -10.21 -3.17 11.73
C LYS A 54 -8.97 -2.33 12.06
N ARG A 55 -8.29 -2.63 13.16
CA ARG A 55 -7.02 -1.99 13.49
C ARG A 55 -5.95 -2.46 12.51
N GLY A 56 -5.83 -3.77 12.30
CA GLY A 56 -4.89 -4.33 11.33
C GLY A 56 -5.03 -3.74 9.92
N GLU A 57 -6.26 -3.59 9.43
CA GLU A 57 -6.53 -2.95 8.13
C GLU A 57 -6.02 -1.50 8.07
N ARG A 58 -6.30 -0.70 9.10
CA ARG A 58 -5.83 0.69 9.17
C ARG A 58 -4.31 0.81 9.20
N GLU A 59 -3.63 -0.02 9.99
CA GLU A 59 -2.17 -0.05 10.05
C GLU A 59 -1.56 -0.48 8.71
N ARG A 60 -2.18 -1.45 8.01
CA ARG A 60 -1.73 -1.87 6.66
C ARG A 60 -1.85 -0.74 5.64
N ASP A 61 -2.93 0.02 5.67
CA ASP A 61 -3.10 1.16 4.76
C ASP A 61 -2.13 2.30 5.06
N ALA A 62 -1.85 2.57 6.34
CA ALA A 62 -0.83 3.53 6.74
C ALA A 62 0.56 3.10 6.24
N LEU A 63 0.93 1.83 6.44
CA LEU A 63 2.19 1.28 5.97
C LEU A 63 2.30 1.33 4.43
N ARG A 64 1.24 1.00 3.71
CA ARG A 64 1.21 1.11 2.24
C ARG A 64 1.44 2.53 1.75
N LYS A 65 0.84 3.52 2.43
CA LYS A 65 1.05 4.94 2.12
C LYS A 65 2.50 5.35 2.36
N LEU A 66 3.07 4.96 3.49
CA LEU A 66 4.48 5.22 3.82
C LEU A 66 5.41 4.61 2.78
N ILE A 67 5.23 3.34 2.43
CA ILE A 67 6.06 2.69 1.39
C ILE A 67 5.94 3.42 0.06
N ARG A 68 4.72 3.84 -0.34
CA ARG A 68 4.53 4.60 -1.57
C ARG A 68 5.26 5.93 -1.54
N SER A 69 5.17 6.69 -0.44
CA SER A 69 5.85 7.99 -0.34
C SER A 69 7.36 7.82 -0.37
N GLU A 70 7.91 6.85 0.36
CA GLU A 70 9.36 6.56 0.35
C GLU A 70 9.85 6.16 -1.04
N VAL A 71 9.08 5.33 -1.77
CA VAL A 71 9.42 4.97 -3.15
C VAL A 71 9.33 6.18 -4.09
N GLU A 72 8.28 6.99 -3.99
CA GLU A 72 8.14 8.22 -4.78
C GLU A 72 9.30 9.19 -4.51
N ASP A 73 9.71 9.35 -3.26
CA ASP A 73 10.80 10.25 -2.89
C ASP A 73 12.17 9.71 -3.32
N ALA A 74 12.38 8.39 -3.24
CA ALA A 74 13.57 7.75 -3.80
C ALA A 74 13.66 7.94 -5.33
N LEU A 75 12.54 7.78 -6.06
CA LEU A 75 12.50 8.00 -7.50
C LEU A 75 12.76 9.47 -7.88
N LYS A 76 12.22 10.42 -7.11
CA LYS A 76 12.53 11.86 -7.27
C LYS A 76 14.01 12.15 -7.01
N ALA A 77 14.59 11.55 -5.96
CA ALA A 77 16.01 11.74 -5.62
C ALA A 77 16.95 11.22 -6.72
N LEU A 78 16.53 10.22 -7.48
CA LEU A 78 17.23 9.72 -8.67
C LEU A 78 17.00 10.59 -9.93
N ASN A 79 16.31 11.73 -9.80
CA ASN A 79 15.93 12.62 -10.92
C ASN A 79 15.21 11.89 -12.06
N LEU A 80 14.47 10.82 -11.76
CA LEU A 80 13.73 10.07 -12.77
C LEU A 80 12.47 10.85 -13.17
N PRO A 81 12.33 11.24 -14.45
CA PRO A 81 11.13 11.94 -14.90
C PRO A 81 9.93 10.99 -14.86
N THR A 82 8.79 11.52 -14.42
CA THR A 82 7.52 10.81 -14.48
C THR A 82 7.09 10.60 -15.93
N ARG A 83 6.25 9.59 -16.18
CA ARG A 83 5.64 9.41 -17.52
C ARG A 83 4.88 10.65 -18.01
N SER A 84 4.36 11.45 -17.08
CA SER A 84 3.61 12.67 -17.43
C SER A 84 4.53 13.76 -17.97
N GLU A 85 5.69 13.96 -17.33
CA GLU A 85 6.72 14.90 -17.73
C GLU A 85 7.35 14.46 -19.05
N LEU A 86 7.62 13.17 -19.22
CA LEU A 86 8.14 12.63 -20.48
C LEU A 86 7.20 12.91 -21.66
N ARG A 87 5.89 12.65 -21.50
CA ARG A 87 4.88 12.99 -22.51
C ARG A 87 4.76 14.49 -22.76
N ALA A 88 4.98 15.32 -21.74
CA ALA A 88 4.99 16.77 -21.92
C ALA A 88 6.18 17.23 -22.76
N ILE A 89 7.35 16.59 -22.57
CA ILE A 89 8.54 16.81 -23.39
C ILE A 89 8.28 16.35 -24.83
N GLU A 90 7.72 15.16 -25.04
CA GLU A 90 7.35 14.64 -26.37
C GLU A 90 6.42 15.61 -27.12
N ARG A 91 5.35 16.09 -26.48
CA ARG A 91 4.43 17.06 -27.11
C ARG A 91 5.11 18.38 -27.48
N ARG A 92 6.01 18.87 -26.62
CA ARG A 92 6.80 20.08 -26.90
C ARG A 92 7.76 19.85 -28.06
N LEU A 93 8.42 18.69 -28.10
CA LEU A 93 9.31 18.30 -29.19
C LEU A 93 8.55 18.24 -30.51
N ASP A 94 7.39 17.59 -30.55
CA ASP A 94 6.52 17.54 -31.73
C ASP A 94 6.07 18.93 -32.19
N ALA A 95 5.74 19.82 -31.25
CA ALA A 95 5.34 21.19 -31.59
C ALA A 95 6.50 21.99 -32.21
N ILE A 96 7.71 21.83 -31.66
CA ILE A 96 8.93 22.45 -32.20
C ILE A 96 9.23 21.89 -33.59
N LEU A 97 9.18 20.56 -33.76
CA LEU A 97 9.42 19.91 -35.05
C LEU A 97 8.44 20.41 -36.11
N ARG A 98 7.13 20.51 -35.80
CA ARG A 98 6.12 21.07 -36.71
C ARG A 98 6.41 22.52 -37.11
N HIS A 99 6.89 23.34 -36.17
CA HIS A 99 7.23 24.73 -36.44
C HIS A 99 8.45 24.85 -37.37
N LEU A 100 9.45 23.99 -37.20
CA LEU A 100 10.64 23.92 -38.05
C LEU A 100 10.32 23.37 -39.46
N GLU A 101 9.37 22.45 -39.56
CA GLU A 101 8.88 21.92 -40.85
C GLU A 101 7.98 22.89 -41.63
N GLY A 102 7.73 24.10 -41.11
CA GLY A 102 6.92 25.12 -41.78
C GLY A 102 5.43 24.76 -41.89
N LYS A 103 4.95 23.74 -41.15
CA LYS A 103 3.53 23.41 -41.06
C LYS A 103 2.85 24.37 -40.09
N ALA A 104 1.94 25.19 -40.61
CA ALA A 104 1.04 26.03 -39.82
C ALA A 104 0.25 25.18 -38.79
N PRO A 105 -0.14 25.76 -37.62
CA PRO A 105 -0.89 25.03 -36.61
C PRO A 105 -2.17 24.45 -37.22
N ALA A 106 -2.34 23.13 -37.10
CA ALA A 106 -3.57 22.46 -37.50
C ALA A 106 -4.72 23.05 -36.67
N GLU A 107 -5.70 23.61 -37.37
CA GLU A 107 -6.96 24.10 -36.80
C GLU A 107 -7.54 23.00 -35.89
N PRO A 108 -7.90 23.33 -34.63
CA PRO A 108 -8.50 22.32 -33.75
C PRO A 108 -9.75 21.75 -34.44
N PRO A 109 -9.98 20.43 -34.36
CA PRO A 109 -11.13 19.81 -35.01
C PRO A 109 -12.41 20.53 -34.59
N PRO A 110 -13.36 20.75 -35.51
CA PRO A 110 -14.60 21.45 -35.18
C PRO A 110 -15.24 20.74 -34.00
N GLN A 111 -15.45 21.50 -32.92
CA GLN A 111 -16.29 21.06 -31.82
C GLN A 111 -17.69 20.97 -32.40
N GLY A 112 -18.05 19.77 -32.84
CA GLY A 112 -19.39 19.46 -33.31
C GLY A 112 -20.36 19.78 -32.21
N GLU A 113 -21.18 20.79 -32.47
CA GLU A 113 -22.44 21.02 -31.79
C GLU A 113 -23.37 19.82 -32.05
N THR A 114 -24.19 19.52 -31.04
CA THR A 114 -25.22 18.47 -30.89
C THR A 114 -24.77 17.09 -30.39
#